data_AF-A0A922WUL3-F1
#
_entry.id   AF-A0A922WUL3-F1
#
_cell.length_a   1.000
_cell.length_b   1.000
_cell.length_c   1.000
_cell.angle_alpha   90.00
_cell.angle_beta   90.00
_cell.angle_gamma   90.00
#
_symmetry.space_group_name_H-M   'P 1'
#
loop_
_entity.id
_entity.type
_entity.pdbx_description
1 polymer ?
#
loop_
_entity_poly.entity_id
_entity_poly.type
_entity_poly.pdbx_seq_one_letter_code
_entity_poly.pdbx_strand_id
1 'polypeptide(L)'
;MAGRPAHPNDTNPRAPDRFLEEAATYSVRGADAPDLDTGIAAIRNTLKTLPTRPGVYRMLDARGDVLYVGKARALKNRVTNYTQVDKLPRRLQRMVSLTRSMMIVTTNSEAEALLLEAQLIKRYRPAYNVLLRDDKSFPYILLREDHDFPRMSKYRGALKYKGQYFGPFASAGSVTSTLNSLQKLFLLRSCSDS
;
A
#
# COMPACT_ATOMS: atom_id res chain seq x y z
N MET A 1 21.92 -9.72 -48.31
CA MET A 1 21.11 -8.74 -47.55
C MET A 1 20.52 -9.46 -46.34
N ALA A 2 21.17 -9.35 -45.18
CA ALA A 2 20.72 -10.02 -43.95
C ALA A 2 19.78 -9.09 -43.15
N GLY A 3 18.58 -9.57 -42.84
CA GLY A 3 17.58 -8.86 -42.05
C GLY A 3 17.98 -8.72 -40.59
N ARG A 4 17.71 -7.54 -40.01
CA ARG A 4 17.97 -7.23 -38.59
C ARG A 4 17.06 -8.06 -37.67
N PRO A 5 17.55 -8.56 -36.52
CA PRO A 5 16.70 -9.19 -35.51
C PRO A 5 15.90 -8.14 -34.74
N ALA A 6 14.65 -8.47 -34.40
CA ALA A 6 13.75 -7.62 -33.63
C ALA A 6 14.24 -7.41 -32.18
N HIS A 7 14.12 -6.18 -31.67
CA HIS A 7 14.46 -5.81 -30.30
C HIS A 7 13.38 -6.29 -29.29
N PRO A 8 13.74 -6.67 -28.06
CA PRO A 8 12.83 -7.33 -27.11
C PRO A 8 11.93 -6.36 -26.32
N ASN A 9 11.52 -5.23 -26.91
CA ASN A 9 10.68 -4.26 -26.19
C ASN A 9 9.61 -3.60 -27.07
N ASP A 10 8.98 -4.40 -27.94
CA ASP A 10 7.79 -3.97 -28.68
C ASP A 10 6.53 -4.30 -27.85
N THR A 11 6.25 -3.46 -26.85
CA THR A 11 5.07 -3.63 -26.00
C THR A 11 3.82 -3.19 -26.74
N ASN A 12 3.12 -4.15 -27.36
CA ASN A 12 1.79 -3.97 -27.94
C ASN A 12 0.77 -3.54 -26.85
N PRO A 13 0.12 -2.37 -26.96
CA PRO A 13 -0.80 -1.85 -25.93
C PRO A 13 -2.15 -2.59 -25.81
N ARG A 14 -2.38 -3.64 -26.61
CA ARG A 14 -3.63 -4.44 -26.65
C ARG A 14 -3.52 -5.88 -26.15
N ALA A 15 -2.45 -6.28 -25.47
CA ALA A 15 -2.37 -7.64 -24.91
C ALA A 15 -3.43 -7.87 -23.80
N PRO A 16 -4.14 -9.02 -23.79
CA PRO A 16 -5.23 -9.33 -22.86
C PRO A 16 -4.79 -9.63 -21.42
N ASP A 17 -3.48 -9.75 -21.15
CA ASP A 17 -2.92 -10.06 -19.82
C ASP A 17 -2.98 -8.89 -18.82
N ARG A 18 -3.93 -7.95 -18.97
CA ARG A 18 -4.02 -6.74 -18.13
C ARG A 18 -4.59 -6.98 -16.73
N PHE A 19 -5.06 -8.17 -16.41
CA PHE A 19 -5.45 -8.53 -15.06
C PHE A 19 -4.63 -9.75 -14.65
N LEU A 20 -3.71 -9.57 -13.69
CA LEU A 20 -2.95 -10.65 -13.07
C LEU A 20 -3.87 -11.45 -12.13
N GLU A 21 -4.94 -12.02 -12.66
CA GLU A 21 -5.83 -12.90 -11.92
C GLU A 21 -5.06 -14.12 -11.41
N GLU A 22 -4.16 -14.70 -12.20
CA GLU A 22 -3.41 -15.91 -11.81
C GLU A 22 -2.53 -15.72 -10.57
N ALA A 23 -1.83 -14.58 -10.45
CA ALA A 23 -1.00 -14.29 -9.28
C ALA A 23 -1.85 -13.97 -8.03
N ALA A 24 -3.00 -13.31 -8.21
CA ALA A 24 -3.97 -13.08 -7.14
C ALA A 24 -4.73 -14.36 -6.76
N THR A 25 -4.87 -15.32 -7.68
CA THR A 25 -5.52 -16.61 -7.43
C THR A 25 -4.62 -17.54 -6.62
N TYR A 26 -3.29 -17.41 -6.75
CA TYR A 26 -2.35 -18.20 -5.96
C TYR A 26 -2.50 -17.99 -4.44
N SER A 27 -2.79 -16.76 -3.99
CA SER A 27 -3.02 -16.46 -2.56
C SER A 27 -4.39 -16.87 -2.03
N VAL A 28 -5.31 -17.37 -2.88
CA VAL A 28 -6.68 -17.78 -2.50
C VAL A 28 -6.90 -19.29 -2.66
N ARG A 29 -5.85 -20.11 -2.73
CA ARG A 29 -6.03 -21.55 -2.51
C ARG A 29 -6.28 -21.83 -1.02
N GLY A 30 -7.33 -21.24 -0.45
CA GLY A 30 -7.91 -21.69 0.80
C GLY A 30 -8.58 -23.04 0.54
N ALA A 31 -8.17 -24.07 1.28
CA ALA A 31 -8.80 -25.39 1.17
C ALA A 31 -10.23 -25.45 1.76
N ASP A 32 -10.69 -24.40 2.41
CA ASP A 32 -11.91 -24.44 3.21
C ASP A 32 -13.11 -23.81 2.50
N ALA A 33 -14.27 -24.42 2.72
CA ALA A 33 -15.54 -23.94 2.23
C ALA A 33 -15.87 -22.55 2.81
N PRO A 34 -16.48 -21.65 2.02
CA PRO A 34 -16.99 -20.36 2.52
C PRO A 34 -17.95 -20.56 3.69
N ASP A 35 -17.70 -19.88 4.81
CA ASP A 35 -18.55 -19.89 6.00
C ASP A 35 -18.68 -18.47 6.53
N LEU A 36 -19.87 -17.90 6.33
CA LEU A 36 -20.14 -16.51 6.68
C LEU A 36 -20.22 -16.29 8.18
N ASP A 37 -20.79 -17.22 8.93
CA ASP A 37 -21.00 -17.08 10.37
C ASP A 37 -19.67 -17.11 11.12
N THR A 38 -18.79 -18.04 10.74
CA THR A 38 -17.43 -18.10 11.28
C THR A 38 -16.64 -16.83 10.96
N GLY A 39 -16.77 -16.32 9.73
CA GLY A 39 -16.14 -15.07 9.31
C GLY A 39 -16.60 -13.86 10.13
N ILE A 40 -17.91 -13.70 10.30
CA ILE A 40 -18.49 -12.64 11.13
C ILE A 40 -18.04 -12.79 12.58
N ALA A 41 -18.02 -14.01 13.13
CA ALA A 41 -17.59 -14.28 14.50
C ALA A 41 -16.13 -13.86 14.73
N ALA A 42 -15.21 -14.17 13.80
CA ALA A 42 -13.81 -13.76 13.87
C ALA A 42 -13.68 -12.21 13.89
N ILE A 43 -14.43 -11.52 13.03
CA ILE A 43 -14.45 -10.06 12.97
C ILE A 43 -15.00 -9.47 14.29
N ARG A 44 -16.13 -10.01 14.79
CA ARG A 44 -16.74 -9.58 16.06
C ARG A 44 -15.82 -9.79 17.26
N ASN A 45 -15.07 -10.89 17.30
CA ASN A 45 -14.11 -11.13 18.37
C ASN A 45 -12.97 -10.10 18.34
N THR A 46 -12.47 -9.77 17.15
CA THR A 46 -11.45 -8.72 16.99
C THR A 46 -11.99 -7.34 17.44
N LEU A 47 -13.27 -7.03 17.15
CA LEU A 47 -13.89 -5.76 17.55
C LEU A 47 -13.91 -5.50 19.06
N LYS A 48 -13.93 -6.56 19.89
CA LYS A 48 -13.94 -6.45 21.35
C LYS A 48 -12.67 -5.79 21.89
N THR A 49 -11.54 -5.99 21.22
CA THR A 49 -10.22 -5.49 21.64
C THR A 49 -9.73 -4.31 20.82
N LEU A 50 -10.51 -3.87 19.82
CA LEU A 50 -10.08 -2.86 18.87
C LEU A 50 -10.12 -1.44 19.46
N PRO A 51 -9.03 -0.68 19.33
CA PRO A 51 -8.99 0.72 19.73
C PRO A 51 -9.58 1.67 18.67
N THR A 52 -10.01 2.84 19.11
CA THR A 52 -10.41 3.95 18.23
C THR A 52 -9.19 4.80 17.88
N ARG A 53 -8.27 4.25 17.08
CA ARG A 53 -7.06 4.94 16.61
C ARG A 53 -6.74 4.54 15.16
N PRO A 54 -5.88 5.31 14.44
CA PRO A 54 -5.52 4.95 13.07
C PRO A 54 -4.66 3.69 13.01
N GLY A 55 -4.68 3.03 11.86
CA GLY A 55 -3.84 1.87 11.62
C GLY A 55 -4.27 1.07 10.41
N VAL A 56 -3.70 -0.13 10.31
CA VAL A 56 -3.91 -1.09 9.22
C VAL A 56 -4.42 -2.40 9.80
N TYR A 57 -5.38 -3.03 9.11
CA TYR A 57 -5.88 -4.35 9.42
C TYR A 57 -5.65 -5.31 8.26
N ARG A 58 -5.49 -6.59 8.59
CA ARG A 58 -5.41 -7.71 7.65
C ARG A 58 -6.48 -8.72 7.99
N MET A 59 -7.17 -9.21 6.97
CA MET A 59 -8.07 -10.36 7.09
C MET A 59 -7.36 -11.58 6.53
N LEU A 60 -7.40 -12.68 7.28
CA LEU A 60 -6.66 -13.88 6.98
C LEU A 60 -7.59 -15.07 6.84
N ASP A 61 -7.25 -15.99 5.95
CA ASP A 61 -7.97 -17.25 5.83
C ASP A 61 -7.55 -18.26 6.92
N ALA A 62 -8.04 -19.50 6.81
CA ALA A 62 -7.72 -20.57 7.74
C ALA A 62 -6.24 -20.98 7.75
N ARG A 63 -5.52 -20.77 6.64
CA ARG A 63 -4.09 -21.09 6.49
C ARG A 63 -3.20 -19.95 6.98
N GLY A 64 -3.79 -18.79 7.25
CA GLY A 64 -3.06 -17.58 7.62
C GLY A 64 -2.61 -16.76 6.40
N ASP A 65 -3.14 -17.05 5.20
CA ASP A 65 -2.88 -16.26 4.01
C ASP A 65 -3.68 -14.95 4.04
N VAL A 66 -3.06 -13.86 3.57
CA VAL A 66 -3.67 -12.53 3.62
C VAL A 66 -4.69 -12.40 2.49
N LEU A 67 -5.97 -12.39 2.85
CA LEU A 67 -7.10 -12.17 1.93
C LEU A 67 -7.23 -10.69 1.56
N TYR A 68 -7.08 -9.81 2.54
CA TYR A 68 -7.29 -8.37 2.40
C TYR A 68 -6.44 -7.57 3.37
N VAL A 69 -5.99 -6.40 2.92
CA VAL A 69 -5.34 -5.36 3.72
C VAL A 69 -6.14 -4.07 3.57
N GLY A 70 -6.40 -3.36 4.67
CA GLY A 70 -7.00 -2.03 4.61
C GLY A 70 -6.50 -1.11 5.71
N LYS A 71 -6.50 0.20 5.46
CA LYS A 71 -6.25 1.23 6.48
C LYS A 71 -7.50 1.92 6.97
N ALA A 72 -7.44 2.50 8.17
CA ALA A 72 -8.51 3.30 8.75
C ALA A 72 -7.98 4.47 9.58
N ARG A 73 -8.73 5.58 9.60
CA ARG A 73 -8.53 6.66 10.60
C ARG A 73 -8.96 6.20 12.00
N ALA A 74 -10.03 5.41 12.06
CA ALA A 74 -10.54 4.76 13.26
C ALA A 74 -10.81 3.28 12.94
N LEU A 75 -9.92 2.39 13.40
CA LEU A 75 -10.00 0.96 13.11
C LEU A 75 -11.34 0.37 13.53
N LYS A 76 -11.85 0.70 14.73
CA LYS A 76 -13.11 0.15 15.25
C LYS A 76 -14.27 0.41 14.29
N ASN A 77 -14.45 1.65 13.84
CA ASN A 77 -15.53 2.03 12.92
C ASN A 77 -15.41 1.28 11.58
N ARG A 78 -14.18 1.21 11.04
CA ARG A 78 -13.96 0.54 9.75
C ARG A 78 -14.22 -0.96 9.83
N VAL A 79 -13.79 -1.62 10.90
CA VAL A 79 -13.96 -3.06 11.08
C VAL A 79 -15.43 -3.42 11.33
N THR A 80 -16.17 -2.58 12.07
CA THR A 80 -17.62 -2.77 12.30
C THR A 80 -18.42 -2.83 10.99
N ASN A 81 -18.01 -2.09 9.95
CA ASN A 81 -18.72 -2.14 8.67
C ASN A 81 -18.74 -3.55 8.05
N TYR A 82 -17.74 -4.38 8.32
CA TYR A 82 -17.69 -5.74 7.77
C TYR A 82 -18.67 -6.70 8.45
N THR A 83 -19.24 -6.35 9.60
CA THR A 83 -20.29 -7.16 10.24
C THR A 83 -21.67 -6.88 9.65
N GLN A 84 -21.83 -5.82 8.84
CA GLN A 84 -23.06 -5.47 8.13
C GLN A 84 -23.02 -6.05 6.71
N VAL A 85 -23.00 -7.38 6.60
CA VAL A 85 -22.67 -8.10 5.37
C VAL A 85 -23.59 -7.77 4.20
N ASP A 86 -24.88 -7.57 4.45
CA ASP A 86 -25.87 -7.25 3.40
C ASP A 86 -25.59 -5.93 2.68
N LYS A 87 -24.85 -5.01 3.33
CA LYS A 87 -24.44 -3.72 2.76
C LYS A 87 -23.10 -3.79 2.02
N LEU A 88 -22.43 -4.93 2.06
CA LEU A 88 -21.14 -5.12 1.39
C LEU A 88 -21.34 -5.55 -0.06
N PRO A 89 -20.46 -5.12 -1.00
CA PRO A 89 -20.39 -5.72 -2.33
C PRO A 89 -20.12 -7.23 -2.25
N ARG A 90 -20.65 -8.02 -3.19
CA ARG A 90 -20.50 -9.50 -3.25
C ARG A 90 -19.04 -9.97 -3.04
N ARG A 91 -18.09 -9.24 -3.61
CA ARG A 91 -16.66 -9.50 -3.46
C ARG A 91 -16.20 -9.48 -2.00
N LEU A 92 -16.65 -8.49 -1.22
CA LEU A 92 -16.31 -8.37 0.20
C LEU A 92 -17.15 -9.33 1.06
N GLN A 93 -18.37 -9.68 0.66
CA GLN A 93 -19.12 -10.74 1.32
C GLN A 93 -18.36 -12.08 1.26
N ARG A 94 -17.83 -12.42 0.08
CA ARG A 94 -16.99 -13.63 -0.10
C ARG A 94 -15.68 -13.58 0.69
N MET A 95 -15.04 -12.41 0.76
CA MET A 95 -13.86 -12.22 1.61
C MET A 95 -14.19 -12.47 3.09
N VAL A 96 -15.32 -11.94 3.58
CA VAL A 96 -15.76 -12.14 4.97
C VAL A 96 -16.00 -13.63 5.23
N SER A 97 -16.67 -14.36 4.33
CA SER A 97 -16.93 -15.80 4.53
C SER A 97 -15.68 -16.69 4.51
N LEU A 98 -14.56 -16.20 3.97
CA LEU A 98 -13.27 -16.88 4.03
C LEU A 98 -12.40 -16.43 5.22
N THR A 99 -12.77 -15.33 5.89
CA THR A 99 -11.97 -14.81 7.01
C THR A 99 -12.05 -15.75 8.21
N ARG A 100 -10.91 -16.02 8.86
CA ARG A 100 -10.81 -16.80 10.09
C ARG A 100 -10.11 -16.06 11.21
N SER A 101 -9.25 -15.10 10.87
CA SER A 101 -8.64 -14.21 11.84
C SER A 101 -8.34 -12.83 11.27
N MET A 102 -8.07 -11.87 12.16
CA MET A 102 -7.62 -10.53 11.78
C MET A 102 -6.33 -10.18 12.50
N MET A 103 -5.43 -9.50 11.79
CA MET A 103 -4.23 -8.89 12.39
C MET A 103 -4.30 -7.38 12.30
N ILE A 104 -3.97 -6.70 13.41
CA ILE A 104 -4.09 -5.26 13.55
C ILE A 104 -2.73 -4.66 13.87
N VAL A 105 -2.38 -3.59 13.17
CA VAL A 105 -1.23 -2.75 13.49
C VAL A 105 -1.72 -1.32 13.63
N THR A 106 -1.59 -0.75 14.83
CA THR A 106 -1.94 0.66 15.04
C THR A 106 -0.79 1.58 14.72
N THR A 107 -1.11 2.77 14.22
CA THR A 107 -0.12 3.80 13.86
C THR A 107 -0.40 5.08 14.64
N ASN A 108 0.56 6.01 14.65
CA ASN A 108 0.40 7.31 15.31
C ASN A 108 -0.33 8.31 14.42
N SER A 109 -0.32 8.08 13.11
CA SER A 109 -0.99 8.94 12.14
C SER A 109 -1.63 8.16 10.99
N GLU A 110 -2.52 8.84 10.27
CA GLU A 110 -3.12 8.31 9.04
C GLU A 110 -2.13 8.21 7.89
N ALA A 111 -1.11 9.09 7.89
CA ALA A 111 -0.03 9.07 6.92
C ALA A 111 0.81 7.80 7.07
N GLU A 112 1.16 7.43 8.30
CA GLU A 112 1.81 6.15 8.59
C GLU A 112 0.93 4.95 8.20
N ALA A 113 -0.37 4.99 8.52
CA ALA A 113 -1.30 3.92 8.13
C ALA A 113 -1.36 3.74 6.60
N LEU A 114 -1.36 4.84 5.85
CA LEU A 114 -1.33 4.81 4.38
C LEU A 114 -0.03 4.17 3.86
N LEU A 115 1.11 4.56 4.40
CA LEU A 115 2.42 4.03 3.99
C LEU A 115 2.53 2.54 4.30
N LEU A 116 2.15 2.13 5.51
CA LEU A 116 2.16 0.74 5.94
C LEU A 116 1.21 -0.12 5.12
N GLU A 117 -0.01 0.35 4.86
CA GLU A 117 -0.98 -0.38 4.03
C GLU A 117 -0.43 -0.66 2.64
N ALA A 118 0.09 0.36 1.96
CA ALA A 118 0.65 0.20 0.63
C ALA A 118 1.85 -0.77 0.62
N GLN A 119 2.71 -0.72 1.64
CA GLN A 119 3.80 -1.70 1.79
C GLN A 119 3.26 -3.12 1.94
N LEU A 120 2.22 -3.34 2.76
CA LEU A 120 1.63 -4.66 2.98
C LEU A 120 0.86 -5.16 1.74
N ILE A 121 0.14 -4.30 1.03
CA ILE A 121 -0.51 -4.67 -0.24
C ILE A 121 0.55 -5.08 -1.27
N LYS A 122 1.65 -4.32 -1.39
CA LYS A 122 2.74 -4.67 -2.32
C LYS A 122 3.41 -5.99 -1.93
N ARG A 123 3.59 -6.26 -0.63
CA ARG A 123 4.21 -7.47 -0.10
C ARG A 123 3.35 -8.72 -0.31
N TYR A 124 2.06 -8.64 0.02
CA TYR A 124 1.18 -9.81 0.05
C TYR A 124 0.34 -9.99 -1.20
N ARG A 125 0.14 -8.94 -2.00
CA ARG A 125 -0.79 -8.90 -3.15
C ARG A 125 -2.11 -9.63 -2.87
N PRO A 126 -2.85 -9.21 -1.82
CA PRO A 126 -4.04 -9.93 -1.38
C PRO A 126 -5.10 -9.93 -2.47
N ALA A 127 -5.77 -11.06 -2.68
CA ALA A 127 -6.70 -11.21 -3.79
C ALA A 127 -7.93 -10.29 -3.72
N TYR A 128 -8.32 -9.89 -2.51
CA TYR A 128 -9.44 -8.97 -2.31
C TYR A 128 -9.00 -7.50 -2.26
N ASN A 129 -7.73 -7.18 -2.54
CA ASN A 129 -7.31 -5.80 -2.80
C ASN A 129 -7.39 -5.50 -4.30
N VAL A 130 -8.01 -4.37 -4.67
CA VAL A 130 -7.93 -3.88 -6.04
C VAL A 130 -6.55 -3.27 -6.22
N LEU A 131 -5.69 -3.92 -7.00
CA LEU A 131 -4.36 -3.41 -7.32
C LEU A 131 -4.49 -2.29 -8.36
N LEU A 132 -4.30 -1.05 -7.92
CA LEU A 132 -4.18 0.09 -8.82
C LEU A 132 -2.77 0.07 -9.42
N ARG A 133 -2.69 0.13 -10.76
CA ARG A 133 -1.45 0.09 -11.55
C ARG A 133 -0.59 1.35 -11.49
N ASP A 134 -1.02 2.36 -10.74
CA ASP A 134 -0.21 3.56 -10.53
C ASP A 134 0.85 3.25 -9.47
N ASP A 135 1.88 2.52 -9.89
CA ASP A 135 2.99 2.02 -9.07
C ASP A 135 3.97 3.13 -8.67
N LYS A 136 3.45 4.34 -8.49
CA LYS A 136 4.19 5.52 -8.09
C LYS A 136 4.87 5.26 -6.75
N SER A 137 6.19 5.05 -6.79
CA SER A 137 7.02 4.93 -5.58
C SER A 137 6.78 6.12 -4.66
N PHE A 138 6.77 5.89 -3.34
CA PHE A 138 6.57 6.99 -2.39
C PHE A 138 7.68 8.04 -2.55
N PRO A 139 7.35 9.33 -2.45
CA PRO A 139 8.34 10.38 -2.53
C PRO A 139 9.20 10.46 -1.26
N TYR A 140 10.43 10.90 -1.42
CA TYR A 140 11.43 11.13 -0.38
C TYR A 140 11.99 12.54 -0.50
N ILE A 141 12.66 13.01 0.55
CA ILE A 141 13.62 14.12 0.47
C ILE A 141 15.01 13.49 0.30
N LEU A 142 15.72 13.85 -0.76
CA LEU A 142 17.10 13.46 -1.00
C LEU A 142 18.01 14.64 -0.65
N LEU A 143 18.94 14.42 0.28
CA LEU A 143 20.10 15.26 0.49
C LEU A 143 21.26 14.70 -0.35
N ARG A 144 21.60 15.39 -1.43
CA ARG A 144 22.71 15.03 -2.31
C ARG A 144 24.05 15.37 -1.66
N GLU A 145 24.98 14.44 -1.73
CA GLU A 145 26.36 14.57 -1.20
C GLU A 145 27.42 14.45 -2.31
N ASP A 146 26.99 14.44 -3.56
CA ASP A 146 27.84 14.35 -4.74
C ASP A 146 28.20 15.72 -5.34
N HIS A 147 27.98 16.80 -4.57
CA HIS A 147 28.34 18.18 -4.89
C HIS A 147 29.08 18.79 -3.70
N ASP A 148 29.93 19.79 -3.95
CA ASP A 148 30.68 20.51 -2.91
C ASP A 148 29.77 21.15 -1.85
N PHE A 149 28.53 21.49 -2.23
CA PHE A 149 27.49 21.99 -1.34
C PHE A 149 26.27 21.04 -1.35
N PRO A 150 25.86 20.48 -0.20
CA PRO A 150 24.73 19.56 -0.15
C PRO A 150 23.42 20.21 -0.60
N ARG A 151 22.67 19.51 -1.46
CA ARG A 151 21.38 19.99 -1.98
C ARG A 151 20.25 19.07 -1.57
N MET A 152 19.22 19.65 -0.95
CA MET A 152 17.96 18.95 -0.70
C MET A 152 17.02 19.03 -1.90
N SER A 153 16.43 17.91 -2.27
CA SER A 153 15.51 17.83 -3.40
C SER A 153 14.44 16.77 -3.17
N LYS A 154 13.29 16.92 -3.85
CA LYS A 154 12.26 15.89 -3.88
C LYS A 154 12.72 14.74 -4.77
N TYR A 155 12.60 13.53 -4.27
CA TYR A 155 13.00 12.33 -4.98
C TYR A 155 11.87 11.31 -5.09
N ARG A 156 11.81 10.61 -6.22
CA ARG A 156 10.91 9.48 -6.46
C ARG A 156 11.59 8.50 -7.41
N GLY A 157 11.57 7.20 -7.09
CA GLY A 157 12.14 6.15 -7.94
C GLY A 157 13.18 5.29 -7.23
N ALA A 158 13.87 4.45 -8.01
CA ALA A 158 14.97 3.60 -7.53
C ALA A 158 16.19 4.46 -7.18
N LEU A 159 16.83 4.23 -6.03
CA LEU A 159 17.95 5.00 -5.48
C LEU A 159 19.12 5.15 -6.49
N LYS A 160 19.13 6.25 -7.25
CA LYS A 160 20.10 6.52 -8.32
C LYS A 160 21.25 7.43 -7.91
N TYR A 161 21.05 8.28 -6.91
CA TYR A 161 22.02 9.30 -6.51
C TYR A 161 22.65 8.95 -5.16
N LYS A 162 23.93 9.28 -4.98
CA LYS A 162 24.61 9.15 -3.69
C LYS A 162 24.14 10.26 -2.75
N GLY A 163 23.73 9.88 -1.55
CA GLY A 163 23.25 10.82 -0.54
C GLY A 163 22.26 10.18 0.43
N GLN A 164 21.68 11.01 1.29
CA GLN A 164 20.76 10.57 2.34
C GLN A 164 19.30 10.75 1.88
N TYR A 165 18.49 9.71 2.08
CA TYR A 165 17.09 9.70 1.70
C TYR A 165 16.22 9.70 2.95
N PHE A 166 15.44 10.76 3.13
CA PHE A 166 14.51 10.94 4.24
C PHE A 166 13.08 10.69 3.76
N GLY A 167 12.33 9.82 4.45
CA GLY A 167 10.98 9.39 4.07
C GLY A 167 10.76 7.90 4.34
N PRO A 168 9.79 7.24 3.68
CA PRO A 168 8.89 7.74 2.63
C PRO A 168 7.82 8.71 3.13
N PHE A 169 7.36 9.61 2.27
CA PHE A 169 6.26 10.53 2.56
C PHE A 169 4.94 10.03 1.94
N ALA A 170 3.83 10.26 2.66
CA ALA A 170 2.49 9.87 2.21
C ALA A 170 2.07 10.54 0.89
N SER A 171 2.61 11.72 0.58
CA SER A 171 2.31 12.45 -0.66
C SER A 171 3.45 13.34 -1.11
N ALA A 172 3.41 13.75 -2.39
CA ALA A 172 4.34 14.74 -2.93
C ALA A 172 4.18 16.12 -2.25
N GLY A 173 2.95 16.49 -1.88
CA GLY A 173 2.68 17.73 -1.16
C GLY A 173 3.34 17.74 0.22
N SER A 174 3.31 16.62 0.94
CA SER A 174 3.98 16.48 2.23
C SER A 174 5.49 16.73 2.12
N VAL A 175 6.13 16.24 1.06
CA VAL A 175 7.55 16.56 0.78
C VAL A 175 7.77 18.04 0.56
N THR A 176 6.94 18.66 -0.29
CA THR A 176 7.05 20.10 -0.58
C THR A 176 6.91 20.94 0.68
N SER A 177 5.93 20.64 1.54
CA SER A 177 5.73 21.36 2.81
C SER A 177 6.94 21.22 3.73
N THR A 178 7.49 20.01 3.89
CA THR A 178 8.68 19.81 4.73
C THR A 178 9.91 20.53 4.18
N LEU A 179 10.15 20.49 2.87
CA LEU A 179 11.25 21.23 2.24
C LEU A 179 11.11 22.74 2.46
N ASN A 180 9.90 23.28 2.28
CA ASN A 180 9.64 24.70 2.51
C ASN A 180 9.87 25.10 3.97
N SER A 181 9.49 24.25 4.93
CA SER A 181 9.76 24.48 6.35
C SER A 181 11.26 24.48 6.66
N LEU A 182 12.01 23.49 6.14
CA LEU A 182 13.46 23.43 6.33
C LEU A 182 14.17 24.65 5.73
N GLN A 183 13.78 25.06 4.52
CA GLN A 183 14.34 26.25 3.86
C GLN A 183 14.09 27.52 4.68
N LYS A 184 12.90 27.69 5.25
CA LYS A 184 12.57 28.85 6.09
C LYS A 184 13.31 28.84 7.42
N LEU A 185 13.39 27.69 8.09
CA LEU A 185 14.02 27.56 9.41
C LEU A 185 15.53 27.73 9.36
N PHE A 186 16.16 27.20 8.31
CA PHE A 186 17.62 27.20 8.17
C PHE A 186 18.13 28.23 7.14
N LEU A 187 17.25 29.10 6.63
CA LEU A 187 17.56 30.14 5.63
C LEU A 187 18.31 29.58 4.40
N LEU A 188 17.95 28.38 3.97
CA LEU A 188 18.59 27.70 2.85
C LEU A 188 18.08 28.26 1.53
N ARG A 189 18.99 28.40 0.55
CA ARG A 189 18.63 28.85 -0.79
C ARG A 189 17.68 27.87 -1.46
N SER A 190 16.71 28.39 -2.21
CA SER A 190 15.71 27.62 -2.97
C SER A 190 16.07 27.43 -4.45
N CYS A 191 17.05 28.18 -4.96
CA CYS A 191 17.43 28.19 -6.37
C CYS A 191 18.18 26.92 -6.79
N SER A 192 18.01 26.50 -8.04
CA SER A 192 18.95 25.61 -8.72
C SER A 192 20.17 26.39 -9.20
N ASP A 193 21.30 25.72 -9.40
CA ASP A 193 22.53 26.33 -9.96
C ASP A 193 22.41 26.64 -11.47
N SER A 194 21.23 27.07 -11.91
CA SER A 194 20.88 27.36 -13.30
C SER A 194 20.76 28.86 -13.52
#